data_AF-A0AAU2SN97-F1
#
_entry.id   AF-A0AAU2SN97-F1
#
_cell.length_a   1.000
_cell.length_b   1.000
_cell.length_c   1.000
_cell.angle_alpha   90.00
_cell.angle_beta   90.00
_cell.angle_gamma   90.00
#
_symmetry.space_group_name_H-M   'P 1'
#
loop_
_entity.id
_entity.type
_entity.pdbx_description
1 polymer ?
#
loop_
_entity_poly.entity_id
_entity_poly.type
_entity_poly.pdbx_seq_one_letter_code
_entity_poly.pdbx_strand_id
1 'polypeptide(L)'
;MRARITAITTLTAALALSLTGCGGQDDTKPAPSASSETASPTPDVVDQLIEWRDGGGSETLDTFLQDLTAVDKASDPVDPDGLRDACADLAAHVETAQLEDPIPDKTANNSWKLALEHFAASATACTNGAVSESQDDFDLMASEMDIGIRHMTAVSDRLGELAPQMTSPLGRRTLGNGYLSVDDLGISLRRRIAYTETSLPSPIAARPYTTPPAPQPAATSHPPAGPGRPPAWWEQKQATSRP
;
A
#
# COMPACT_ATOMS: atom_id res chain seq x y z
N MET A 1 32.94 3.31 -4.49
CA MET A 1 32.00 2.74 -5.48
C MET A 1 32.43 1.31 -5.79
N ARG A 2 31.83 0.30 -5.14
CA ARG A 2 32.06 -1.12 -5.43
C ARG A 2 30.85 -1.63 -6.22
N ALA A 3 31.04 -1.93 -7.51
CA ALA A 3 30.01 -2.52 -8.33
C ALA A 3 29.79 -3.97 -7.90
N ARG A 4 28.60 -4.27 -7.33
CA ARG A 4 28.16 -5.65 -7.11
C ARG A 4 27.39 -6.09 -8.36
N ILE A 5 27.95 -7.07 -9.08
CA ILE A 5 27.32 -7.72 -10.23
C ILE A 5 26.34 -8.75 -9.66
N THR A 6 25.05 -8.46 -9.68
CA THR A 6 24.00 -9.39 -9.23
C THR A 6 23.57 -10.25 -10.42
N ALA A 7 23.93 -11.53 -10.39
CA ALA A 7 23.49 -12.51 -11.38
C ALA A 7 22.02 -12.88 -11.10
N ILE A 8 21.13 -12.56 -12.05
CA ILE A 8 19.71 -12.92 -12.01
C ILE A 8 19.59 -14.39 -12.38
N THR A 9 19.26 -15.24 -11.41
CA THR A 9 18.95 -16.65 -11.64
C THR A 9 17.44 -16.80 -11.77
N THR A 10 16.96 -17.04 -12.98
CA THR A 10 15.54 -17.32 -13.26
C THR A 10 15.16 -18.67 -12.67
N LEU A 11 14.32 -18.68 -11.63
CA LEU A 11 13.72 -19.89 -11.06
C LEU A 11 12.36 -20.16 -11.74
N THR A 12 12.29 -21.24 -12.51
CA THR A 12 11.05 -21.74 -13.10
C THR A 12 10.34 -22.63 -12.06
N ALA A 13 9.24 -22.15 -11.46
CA ALA A 13 8.43 -22.95 -10.55
C ALA A 13 7.30 -23.67 -11.31
N ALA A 14 7.33 -25.00 -11.30
CA ALA A 14 6.24 -25.85 -11.78
C ALA A 14 5.18 -25.99 -10.68
N LEU A 15 3.98 -25.43 -10.90
CA LEU A 15 2.82 -25.60 -10.03
C LEU A 15 2.02 -26.83 -10.46
N ALA A 16 2.12 -27.92 -9.68
CA ALA A 16 1.23 -29.06 -9.78
C ALA A 16 -0.03 -28.81 -8.94
N LEU A 17 -1.16 -28.58 -9.61
CA LEU A 17 -2.49 -28.48 -9.01
C LEU A 17 -2.96 -29.86 -8.56
N SER A 18 -3.08 -30.07 -7.25
CA SER A 18 -3.75 -31.25 -6.66
C SER A 18 -5.14 -30.84 -6.17
N LEU A 19 -6.16 -31.08 -6.99
CA LEU A 19 -7.57 -31.02 -6.59
C LEU A 19 -7.96 -32.38 -6.01
N THR A 20 -8.09 -32.46 -4.68
CA THR A 20 -8.67 -33.64 -4.01
C THR A 20 -9.74 -33.17 -3.03
N GLY A 21 -10.97 -33.64 -3.26
CA GLY A 21 -12.18 -33.21 -2.55
C GLY A 21 -12.57 -34.02 -1.32
N CYS A 22 -13.62 -33.50 -0.68
CA CYS A 22 -14.68 -34.10 0.13
C CYS A 22 -14.38 -35.13 1.24
N GLY A 23 -14.81 -34.76 2.46
CA GLY A 23 -15.63 -35.62 3.33
C GLY A 23 -14.90 -36.36 4.44
N GLY A 24 -15.37 -36.19 5.69
CA GLY A 24 -14.96 -37.04 6.81
C GLY A 24 -15.00 -36.32 8.16
N GLN A 25 -16.17 -36.31 8.78
CA GLN A 25 -16.35 -36.04 10.21
C GLN A 25 -16.01 -37.33 10.95
N ASP A 26 -15.01 -37.35 11.85
CA ASP A 26 -14.93 -38.21 13.04
C ASP A 26 -13.68 -37.92 13.91
N ASP A 27 -13.92 -38.00 15.22
CA ASP A 27 -13.01 -38.17 16.36
C ASP A 27 -12.04 -37.05 16.76
N THR A 28 -12.55 -36.25 17.70
CA THR A 28 -11.81 -35.37 18.62
C THR A 28 -10.79 -36.17 19.46
N LYS A 29 -9.56 -36.29 18.96
CA LYS A 29 -8.38 -36.58 19.78
C LYS A 29 -7.94 -35.28 20.47
N PRO A 30 -7.81 -35.22 21.81
CA PRO A 30 -7.24 -34.05 22.47
C PRO A 30 -5.81 -33.88 21.96
N ALA A 31 -5.57 -32.81 21.20
CA ALA A 31 -4.22 -32.43 20.81
C ALA A 31 -3.42 -32.14 22.09
N PRO A 32 -2.17 -32.61 22.19
CA PRO A 32 -1.30 -32.21 23.29
C PRO A 32 -1.18 -30.69 23.25
N SER A 33 -1.49 -30.05 24.37
CA SER A 33 -1.19 -28.64 24.61
C SER A 33 0.32 -28.45 24.44
N ALA A 34 0.74 -28.10 23.22
CA ALA A 34 2.04 -27.54 23.00
C ALA A 34 2.01 -26.18 23.68
N SER A 35 2.53 -26.13 24.90
CA SER A 35 2.88 -24.90 25.57
C SER A 35 3.60 -24.03 24.55
N SER A 36 2.95 -22.94 24.12
CA SER A 36 3.61 -21.88 23.38
C SER A 36 4.61 -21.26 24.33
N GLU A 37 5.78 -21.87 24.43
CA GLU A 37 6.93 -21.27 25.09
C GLU A 37 7.28 -20.04 24.26
N THR A 38 6.85 -18.88 24.75
CA THR A 38 7.25 -17.58 24.19
C THR A 38 8.74 -17.44 24.47
N ALA A 39 9.56 -18.02 23.59
CA ALA A 39 11.00 -17.95 23.70
C ALA A 39 11.39 -16.48 23.75
N SER A 40 12.03 -16.09 24.85
CA SER A 40 12.65 -14.77 24.93
C SER A 40 13.64 -14.63 23.77
N PRO A 41 13.72 -13.47 23.11
CA PRO A 41 14.64 -13.29 22.00
C PRO A 41 16.06 -13.62 22.46
N THR A 42 16.75 -14.45 21.67
CA THR A 42 18.15 -14.74 21.93
C THR A 42 18.96 -13.45 21.81
N PRO A 43 19.94 -13.18 22.71
CA PRO A 43 20.76 -11.96 22.67
C PRO A 43 21.33 -11.64 21.27
N ASP A 44 21.63 -12.67 20.49
CA ASP A 44 22.08 -12.60 19.10
C ASP A 44 21.16 -11.81 18.15
N VAL A 45 19.83 -11.91 18.31
CA VAL A 45 18.87 -11.18 17.44
C VAL A 45 18.89 -9.68 17.73
N VAL A 46 19.09 -9.29 18.99
CA VAL A 46 19.16 -7.88 19.38
C VAL A 46 20.42 -7.23 18.82
N ASP A 47 21.56 -7.91 18.89
CA ASP A 47 22.82 -7.42 18.32
C ASP A 47 22.74 -7.30 16.80
N GLN A 48 22.17 -8.30 16.12
CA GLN A 48 21.93 -8.24 14.67
C GLN A 48 20.97 -7.10 14.29
N LEU A 49 19.94 -6.85 15.11
CA LEU A 49 19.01 -5.75 14.86
C LEU A 49 19.68 -4.37 15.02
N ILE A 50 20.59 -4.24 15.98
CA ILE A 50 21.41 -3.02 16.15
C ILE A 50 22.31 -2.84 14.94
N GLU A 51 22.99 -3.90 14.48
CA GLU A 51 23.83 -3.85 13.29
C GLU A 51 23.03 -3.49 12.03
N TRP A 52 21.86 -4.08 11.83
CA TRP A 52 20.97 -3.75 10.72
C TRP A 52 20.53 -2.27 10.77
N ARG A 53 20.10 -1.78 11.95
CA ARG A 53 19.67 -0.40 12.15
C ARG A 53 20.80 0.59 11.84
N ASP A 54 21.99 0.31 12.36
CA ASP A 54 23.18 1.17 12.23
C ASP A 54 23.84 1.03 10.84
N GLY A 55 23.57 -0.08 10.13
CA GLY A 55 24.03 -0.37 8.78
C GLY A 55 23.20 0.27 7.65
N GLY A 56 22.18 1.06 8.00
CA GLY A 56 21.35 1.78 7.03
C GLY A 56 19.85 1.66 7.30
N GLY A 57 19.40 0.65 8.06
CA GLY A 57 17.96 0.42 8.26
C GLY A 57 17.21 1.61 8.88
N SER A 58 17.87 2.40 9.73
CA SER A 58 17.29 3.65 10.27
C SER A 58 17.15 4.75 9.23
N GLU A 59 18.13 4.93 8.36
CA GLU A 59 18.10 5.91 7.26
C GLU A 59 17.00 5.56 6.25
N THR A 60 16.83 4.28 5.94
CA THR A 60 15.75 3.77 5.09
C THR A 60 14.38 4.11 5.68
N LEU A 61 14.16 3.84 6.98
CA LEU A 61 12.91 4.16 7.65
C LEU A 61 12.63 5.68 7.67
N ASP A 62 13.64 6.49 7.95
CA ASP A 62 13.51 7.95 7.93
C ASP A 62 13.16 8.48 6.53
N THR A 63 13.77 7.91 5.49
CA THR A 63 13.48 8.24 4.09
C THR A 63 12.02 7.92 3.75
N PHE A 64 11.51 6.75 4.12
CA PHE A 64 10.09 6.41 3.93
C PHE A 64 9.15 7.39 4.62
N LEU A 65 9.43 7.77 5.87
CA LEU A 65 8.59 8.73 6.58
C LEU A 65 8.59 10.11 5.90
N GLN A 66 9.73 10.51 5.32
CA GLN A 66 9.83 11.74 4.53
C GLN A 66 8.98 11.66 3.26
N ASP A 67 9.05 10.56 2.51
CA ASP A 67 8.27 10.37 1.30
C ASP A 67 6.77 10.36 1.58
N LEU A 68 6.32 9.61 2.59
CA LEU A 68 4.92 9.59 3.01
C LEU A 68 4.42 10.98 3.42
N THR A 69 5.28 11.77 4.10
CA THR A 69 4.98 13.16 4.44
C THR A 69 4.91 14.05 3.19
N ALA A 70 5.75 13.82 2.19
CA ALA A 70 5.72 14.55 0.93
C ALA A 70 4.42 14.28 0.16
N VAL A 71 3.99 13.01 0.10
CA VAL A 71 2.71 12.60 -0.50
C VAL A 71 1.52 13.27 0.22
N ASP A 72 1.48 13.27 1.56
CA ASP A 72 0.40 13.93 2.31
C ASP A 72 0.37 15.45 2.06
N LYS A 73 1.53 16.11 2.04
CA LYS A 73 1.63 17.55 1.75
C LYS A 73 1.17 17.89 0.34
N ALA A 74 1.55 17.10 -0.65
CA ALA A 74 1.13 17.31 -2.04
C ALA A 74 -0.36 17.00 -2.27
N SER A 75 -0.99 16.27 -1.34
CA SER A 75 -2.41 15.95 -1.37
C SER A 75 -3.30 17.06 -0.78
N ASP A 76 -2.76 18.10 -0.11
CA ASP A 76 -3.57 19.20 0.43
C ASP A 76 -2.86 20.58 0.51
N PRO A 77 -3.29 21.58 -0.30
CA PRO A 77 -4.23 21.41 -1.40
C PRO A 77 -3.65 20.48 -2.47
N VAL A 78 -4.51 19.81 -3.24
CA VAL A 78 -4.05 18.88 -4.29
C VAL A 78 -3.17 19.63 -5.29
N ASP A 79 -1.90 19.26 -5.34
CA ASP A 79 -0.91 19.66 -6.34
C ASP A 79 -0.58 18.43 -7.19
N PRO A 80 -1.21 18.26 -8.37
CA PRO A 80 -1.04 17.04 -9.17
C PRO A 80 0.41 16.78 -9.62
N ASP A 81 1.17 17.84 -9.92
CA ASP A 81 2.58 17.70 -10.30
C ASP A 81 3.44 17.34 -9.08
N GLY A 82 3.26 18.04 -7.95
CA GLY A 82 3.94 17.71 -6.70
C GLY A 82 3.59 16.31 -6.18
N LEU A 83 2.34 15.87 -6.35
CA LEU A 83 1.88 14.55 -5.93
C LEU A 83 2.47 13.45 -6.81
N ARG A 84 2.52 13.67 -8.13
CA ARG A 84 3.18 12.75 -9.06
C ARG A 84 4.65 12.58 -8.70
N ASP A 85 5.37 13.68 -8.46
CA ASP A 85 6.79 13.65 -8.15
C ASP A 85 7.04 12.96 -6.79
N ALA A 86 6.27 13.29 -5.75
CA ALA A 86 6.37 12.65 -4.43
C ALA A 86 6.08 11.13 -4.48
N CYS A 87 5.10 10.71 -5.31
CA CYS A 87 4.80 9.29 -5.48
C CYS A 87 5.85 8.55 -6.32
N ALA A 88 6.49 9.21 -7.28
CA ALA A 88 7.63 8.65 -8.00
C ALA A 88 8.85 8.45 -7.07
N ASP A 89 9.13 9.43 -6.20
CA ASP A 89 10.19 9.33 -5.19
C ASP A 89 9.93 8.18 -4.21
N LEU A 90 8.70 8.10 -3.68
CA LEU A 90 8.28 6.97 -2.82
C LEU A 90 8.51 5.63 -3.53
N ALA A 91 8.11 5.49 -4.80
CA ALA A 91 8.33 4.26 -5.56
C ALA A 91 9.82 3.89 -5.68
N ALA A 92 10.68 4.87 -5.96
CA ALA A 92 12.11 4.65 -6.09
C ALA A 92 12.77 4.22 -4.76
N HIS A 93 12.34 4.80 -3.63
CA HIS A 93 12.82 4.37 -2.31
C HIS A 93 12.24 3.02 -1.88
N VAL A 94 11.01 2.67 -2.27
CA VAL A 94 10.48 1.30 -2.14
C VAL A 94 11.37 0.29 -2.86
N GLU A 95 11.69 0.53 -4.13
CA GLU A 95 12.55 -0.37 -4.91
C GLU A 95 13.94 -0.51 -4.29
N THR A 96 14.52 0.59 -3.81
CA THR A 96 15.81 0.58 -3.13
C THR A 96 15.76 -0.27 -1.85
N ALA A 97 14.76 -0.05 -1.01
CA ALA A 97 14.57 -0.77 0.25
C ALA A 97 14.31 -2.27 0.08
N GLN A 98 13.68 -2.68 -1.03
CA GLN A 98 13.49 -4.09 -1.36
C GLN A 98 14.81 -4.82 -1.66
N LEU A 99 15.88 -4.09 -2.00
CA LEU A 99 17.21 -4.62 -2.31
C LEU A 99 18.16 -4.62 -1.10
N GLU A 100 17.76 -3.99 0.00
CA GLU A 100 18.58 -3.90 1.21
C GLU A 100 18.62 -5.19 2.02
N ASP A 101 19.55 -5.25 2.97
CA ASP A 101 19.64 -6.38 3.88
C ASP A 101 18.33 -6.48 4.70
N PRO A 102 17.74 -7.69 4.79
CA PRO A 102 16.46 -7.88 5.45
C PRO A 102 16.57 -7.63 6.96
N ILE A 103 15.44 -7.26 7.57
CA ILE A 103 15.35 -7.21 9.04
C ILE A 103 15.68 -8.60 9.60
N PRO A 104 16.59 -8.73 10.58
CA PRO A 104 17.02 -10.03 11.09
C PRO A 104 15.90 -10.87 11.75
N ASP A 105 14.90 -10.22 12.38
CA ASP A 105 13.72 -10.91 12.90
C ASP A 105 12.77 -11.28 11.76
N LYS A 106 12.50 -12.59 11.61
CA LYS A 106 11.66 -13.13 10.54
C LYS A 106 10.24 -12.54 10.51
N THR A 107 9.63 -12.31 11.67
CA THR A 107 8.25 -11.80 11.75
C THR A 107 8.19 -10.33 11.34
N ALA A 108 9.13 -9.51 11.83
CA ALA A 108 9.29 -8.13 11.41
C ALA A 108 9.59 -8.05 9.90
N ASN A 109 10.51 -8.87 9.40
CA ASN A 109 10.88 -8.88 7.98
C ASN A 109 9.72 -9.26 7.05
N ASN A 110 8.86 -10.20 7.46
CA ASN A 110 7.68 -10.53 6.68
C ASN A 110 6.72 -9.34 6.59
N SER A 111 6.50 -8.65 7.70
CA SER A 111 5.67 -7.44 7.72
C SER A 111 6.30 -6.31 6.90
N TRP A 112 7.62 -6.14 6.99
CA TRP A 112 8.37 -5.17 6.20
C TRP A 112 8.19 -5.40 4.70
N LYS A 113 8.35 -6.64 4.22
CA LYS A 113 8.14 -6.98 2.80
C LYS A 113 6.73 -6.68 2.32
N LEU A 114 5.72 -7.06 3.10
CA LEU A 114 4.32 -6.76 2.78
C LEU A 114 4.08 -5.24 2.76
N ALA A 115 4.66 -4.49 3.70
CA ALA A 115 4.57 -3.03 3.70
C ALA A 115 5.14 -2.45 2.39
N LEU A 116 6.33 -2.90 1.98
CA LEU A 116 6.97 -2.44 0.74
C LEU A 116 6.15 -2.82 -0.51
N GLU A 117 5.57 -4.02 -0.56
CA GLU A 117 4.70 -4.43 -1.68
C GLU A 117 3.47 -3.50 -1.80
N HIS A 118 2.80 -3.22 -0.68
CA HIS A 118 1.64 -2.34 -0.64
C HIS A 118 2.00 -0.87 -0.93
N PHE A 119 3.16 -0.39 -0.45
CA PHE A 119 3.63 0.96 -0.80
C PHE A 119 4.00 1.09 -2.29
N ALA A 120 4.60 0.07 -2.91
CA ALA A 120 4.84 0.07 -4.36
C ALA A 120 3.53 0.16 -5.16
N ALA A 121 2.52 -0.64 -4.77
CA ALA A 121 1.20 -0.61 -5.40
C ALA A 121 0.53 0.77 -5.22
N SER A 122 0.59 1.32 -4.01
CA SER A 122 0.09 2.66 -3.70
C SER A 122 0.76 3.75 -4.53
N ALA A 123 2.09 3.76 -4.60
CA ALA A 123 2.85 4.75 -5.36
C ALA A 123 2.57 4.68 -6.86
N THR A 124 2.38 3.48 -7.39
CA THR A 124 1.97 3.26 -8.80
C THR A 124 0.57 3.82 -9.06
N ALA A 125 -0.40 3.49 -8.20
CA ALA A 125 -1.76 3.99 -8.31
C ALA A 125 -1.81 5.52 -8.17
N CYS A 126 -1.05 6.09 -7.23
CA CYS A 126 -0.90 7.53 -7.07
C CYS A 126 -0.40 8.21 -8.36
N THR A 127 0.68 7.70 -8.94
CA THR A 127 1.27 8.24 -10.18
C THR A 127 0.26 8.20 -11.32
N ASN A 128 -0.46 7.08 -11.47
CA ASN A 128 -1.51 6.95 -12.49
C ASN A 128 -2.68 7.92 -12.24
N GLY A 129 -3.15 8.02 -10.99
CA GLY A 129 -4.21 8.94 -10.59
C GLY A 129 -3.85 10.40 -10.84
N ALA A 130 -2.62 10.80 -10.50
CA ALA A 130 -2.13 12.16 -10.72
C ALA A 130 -2.03 12.52 -12.23
N VAL A 131 -1.68 11.57 -13.09
CA VAL A 131 -1.60 11.79 -14.55
C VAL A 131 -2.96 11.77 -15.22
N SER A 132 -3.87 10.90 -14.76
CA SER A 132 -5.15 10.63 -15.42
C SER A 132 -6.36 11.29 -14.76
N GLU A 133 -6.18 11.92 -13.60
CA GLU A 133 -7.24 12.43 -12.73
C GLU A 133 -8.28 11.33 -12.37
N SER A 134 -7.81 10.08 -12.29
CA SER A 134 -8.65 8.90 -12.07
C SER A 134 -8.95 8.71 -10.58
N GLN A 135 -10.23 8.80 -10.22
CA GLN A 135 -10.70 8.56 -8.86
C GLN A 135 -10.44 7.12 -8.40
N ASP A 136 -10.66 6.13 -9.28
CA ASP A 136 -10.44 4.71 -8.97
C ASP A 136 -8.96 4.45 -8.59
N ASP A 137 -8.03 5.15 -9.23
CA ASP A 137 -6.60 5.04 -8.91
C ASP A 137 -6.26 5.73 -7.57
N PHE A 138 -6.88 6.86 -7.24
CA PHE A 138 -6.70 7.48 -5.92
C PHE A 138 -7.33 6.66 -4.79
N ASP A 139 -8.46 6.00 -5.02
CA ASP A 139 -9.07 5.09 -4.07
C ASP A 139 -8.19 3.86 -3.84
N LEU A 140 -7.62 3.30 -4.92
CA LEU A 140 -6.65 2.22 -4.83
C LEU A 140 -5.39 2.66 -4.07
N MET A 141 -4.82 3.82 -4.41
CA MET A 141 -3.69 4.41 -3.69
C MET A 141 -3.98 4.48 -2.18
N ALA A 142 -5.10 5.08 -1.78
CA ALA A 142 -5.44 5.22 -0.37
C ALA A 142 -5.64 3.87 0.34
N SER A 143 -6.22 2.88 -0.33
CA SER A 143 -6.41 1.53 0.20
C SER A 143 -5.07 0.81 0.41
N GLU A 144 -4.20 0.83 -0.60
CA GLU A 144 -2.88 0.18 -0.54
C GLU A 144 -1.97 0.88 0.48
N MET A 145 -1.99 2.21 0.53
CA MET A 145 -1.27 3.00 1.53
C MET A 145 -1.65 2.57 2.95
N ASP A 146 -2.95 2.45 3.25
CA ASP A 146 -3.44 2.01 4.56
C ASP A 146 -3.01 0.59 4.93
N ILE A 147 -3.00 -0.33 3.96
CA ILE A 147 -2.50 -1.69 4.20
C ILE A 147 -0.99 -1.66 4.49
N GLY A 148 -0.20 -0.92 3.70
CA GLY A 148 1.23 -0.75 3.91
C GLY A 148 1.57 -0.17 5.29
N ILE A 149 0.83 0.86 5.70
CA ILE A 149 0.90 1.50 7.02
C ILE A 149 0.68 0.50 8.16
N ARG A 150 -0.32 -0.39 8.06
CA ARG A 150 -0.58 -1.41 9.09
C ARG A 150 0.57 -2.41 9.21
N HIS A 151 1.16 -2.81 8.08
CA HIS A 151 2.34 -3.66 8.10
C HIS A 151 3.57 -2.94 8.69
N MET A 152 3.75 -1.64 8.41
CA MET A 152 4.80 -0.84 9.04
C MET A 152 4.62 -0.71 10.56
N THR A 153 3.38 -0.57 11.01
CA THR A 153 3.03 -0.58 12.44
C THR A 153 3.41 -1.91 13.07
N ALA A 154 3.11 -3.03 12.42
CA ALA A 154 3.50 -4.36 12.89
C ALA A 154 5.03 -4.54 12.95
N VAL A 155 5.79 -3.94 12.03
CA VAL A 155 7.26 -3.87 12.12
C VAL A 155 7.67 -3.11 13.38
N SER A 156 7.15 -1.88 13.57
CA SER A 156 7.50 -1.03 14.72
C SER A 156 7.20 -1.70 16.06
N ASP A 157 6.01 -2.29 16.21
CA ASP A 157 5.60 -3.03 17.40
C ASP A 157 6.56 -4.18 17.68
N ARG A 158 6.86 -4.99 16.66
CA ARG A 158 7.76 -6.13 16.78
C ARG A 158 9.18 -5.72 17.17
N LEU A 159 9.71 -4.65 16.57
CA LEU A 159 11.03 -4.12 16.93
C LEU A 159 11.05 -3.57 18.37
N GLY A 160 9.95 -2.94 18.80
CA GLY A 160 9.78 -2.46 20.17
C GLY A 160 9.75 -3.56 21.21
N GLU A 161 9.13 -4.71 20.90
CA GLU A 161 9.15 -5.92 21.73
C GLU A 161 10.56 -6.52 21.87
N LEU A 162 11.31 -6.57 20.77
CA LEU A 162 12.63 -7.19 20.72
C LEU A 162 13.70 -6.37 21.44
N ALA A 163 13.57 -5.05 21.42
CA ALA A 163 14.54 -4.17 22.05
C ALA A 163 13.87 -3.00 22.79
N PRO A 164 13.25 -3.25 23.96
CA PRO A 164 12.61 -2.21 24.77
C PRO A 164 13.56 -1.07 25.17
N GLN A 165 14.87 -1.35 25.23
CA GLN A 165 15.90 -0.35 25.46
C GLN A 165 16.01 0.67 24.32
N MET A 166 15.65 0.30 23.09
CA MET A 166 15.62 1.22 21.94
C MET A 166 14.42 2.17 21.97
N THR A 167 13.35 1.82 22.68
CA THR A 167 12.11 2.63 22.80
C THR A 167 12.09 3.54 24.04
N SER A 168 13.19 3.58 24.81
CA SER A 168 13.28 4.37 26.05
C SER A 168 13.18 5.89 25.79
N PRO A 169 12.52 6.65 26.68
CA PRO A 169 12.22 8.08 26.51
C PRO A 169 13.46 9.00 26.45
N LEU A 170 14.65 8.50 26.78
CA LEU A 170 15.92 9.22 26.60
C LEU A 170 16.52 9.08 25.19
N GLY A 171 16.13 8.04 24.43
CA GLY A 171 16.40 7.90 22.98
C GLY A 171 15.30 8.49 22.09
N ARG A 172 14.15 8.85 22.68
CA ARG A 172 12.99 9.49 22.04
C ARG A 172 13.22 10.95 21.60
N ARG A 173 14.49 11.39 21.52
CA ARG A 173 14.82 12.80 21.20
C ARG A 173 15.40 13.01 19.80
N THR A 174 15.53 11.96 18.99
CA THR A 174 16.10 12.08 17.64
C THR A 174 15.30 11.43 16.51
N LEU A 175 14.19 10.75 16.82
CA LEU A 175 13.13 10.46 15.84
C LEU A 175 12.02 11.49 16.11
N GLY A 176 11.90 12.46 15.19
CA GLY A 176 11.29 13.76 15.38
C GLY A 176 9.92 13.80 16.07
N ASN A 177 9.71 14.91 16.78
CA ASN A 177 8.61 15.26 17.68
C ASN A 177 7.26 15.51 16.97
N GLY A 178 6.88 14.61 16.09
CA GLY A 178 5.67 14.65 15.29
C GLY A 178 5.50 13.32 14.58
N TYR A 179 5.25 12.25 15.36
CA TYR A 179 4.46 11.15 14.81
C TYR A 179 3.13 11.80 14.40
N LEU A 180 3.04 12.26 13.15
CA LEU A 180 1.84 12.01 12.36
C LEU A 180 1.62 10.53 12.58
N SER A 181 0.68 10.18 13.46
CA SER A 181 0.35 8.77 13.64
C SER A 181 0.11 8.24 12.24
N VAL A 182 0.62 7.06 11.94
CA VAL A 182 0.38 6.48 10.63
C VAL A 182 -1.15 6.36 10.39
N ASP A 183 -1.92 6.27 11.48
CA ASP A 183 -3.38 6.45 11.53
C ASP A 183 -3.86 7.88 11.14
N ASP A 184 -3.18 8.94 11.56
CA ASP A 184 -3.53 10.33 11.20
C ASP A 184 -3.28 10.58 9.71
N LEU A 185 -2.22 10.01 9.12
CA LEU A 185 -1.96 10.06 7.68
C LEU A 185 -3.08 9.36 6.88
N GLY A 186 -3.46 8.14 7.29
CA GLY A 186 -4.55 7.39 6.65
C GLY A 186 -5.92 8.07 6.79
N ILE A 187 -6.22 8.65 7.95
CA ILE A 187 -7.50 9.34 8.22
C ILE A 187 -7.57 10.68 7.48
N SER A 188 -6.47 11.44 7.42
CA SER A 188 -6.38 12.69 6.67
C SER A 188 -6.68 12.48 5.19
N LEU A 189 -6.04 11.47 4.59
CA LEU A 189 -6.16 11.19 3.16
C LEU A 189 -7.59 10.77 2.77
N ARG A 190 -8.22 9.85 3.51
CA ARG A 190 -9.61 9.41 3.23
C ARG A 190 -10.63 10.54 3.40
N ARG A 191 -10.47 11.39 4.43
CA ARG A 191 -11.36 12.55 4.61
C ARG A 191 -11.26 13.53 3.45
N ARG A 192 -10.08 13.69 2.86
CA ARG A 192 -9.85 14.62 1.75
C ARG A 192 -10.39 14.07 0.42
N ILE A 193 -10.22 12.79 0.15
CA ILE A 193 -10.84 12.13 -1.01
C ILE A 193 -12.37 12.21 -0.93
N ALA A 194 -12.97 11.98 0.24
CA ALA A 194 -14.41 12.14 0.40
C ALA A 194 -14.90 13.61 0.21
N TYR A 195 -14.03 14.59 0.44
CA TYR A 195 -14.38 16.01 0.29
C TYR A 195 -14.45 16.45 -1.18
N THR A 196 -13.66 15.84 -2.07
CA THR A 196 -13.75 16.12 -3.51
C THR A 196 -15.05 15.57 -4.10
N GLU A 197 -15.59 14.46 -3.60
CA GLU A 197 -16.90 13.93 -4.01
C GLU A 197 -18.08 14.86 -3.66
N THR A 198 -18.01 15.51 -2.50
CA THR A 198 -19.14 16.31 -1.98
C THR A 198 -19.07 17.78 -2.37
N SER A 199 -17.89 18.29 -2.70
CA SER A 199 -17.69 19.72 -3.00
C SER A 199 -17.57 20.03 -4.49
N LEU A 200 -17.44 19.04 -5.35
CA LEU A 200 -17.56 19.27 -6.79
C LEU A 200 -19.06 19.44 -7.14
N PRO A 201 -19.52 20.64 -7.55
CA PRO A 201 -20.86 20.77 -8.08
C PRO A 201 -20.99 19.80 -9.24
N SER A 202 -22.01 18.94 -9.21
CA SER A 202 -22.20 17.90 -10.22
C SER A 202 -21.94 18.46 -11.62
N PRO A 203 -21.28 17.76 -12.55
CA PRO A 203 -20.95 18.28 -13.89
C PRO A 203 -22.18 18.75 -14.72
N ILE A 204 -23.39 18.53 -14.21
CA ILE A 204 -24.63 19.13 -14.72
C ILE A 204 -24.70 20.65 -14.46
N ALA A 205 -24.09 21.16 -13.39
CA ALA A 205 -24.10 22.58 -13.00
C ALA A 205 -23.11 23.45 -13.81
N ALA A 206 -22.10 22.86 -14.43
CA ALA A 206 -21.14 23.56 -15.30
C ALA A 206 -21.56 23.58 -16.78
N ARG A 207 -22.75 23.08 -17.13
CA ARG A 207 -23.28 23.26 -18.48
C ARG A 207 -23.57 24.74 -18.67
N PRO A 208 -23.05 25.40 -19.73
CA PRO A 208 -23.54 26.72 -20.09
C PRO A 208 -25.07 26.62 -20.20
N TYR A 209 -25.79 27.58 -19.60
CA TYR A 209 -27.24 27.70 -19.79
C TYR A 209 -27.51 27.81 -21.29
N THR A 210 -27.78 26.67 -21.94
CA THR A 210 -28.31 26.66 -23.28
C THR A 210 -29.77 27.08 -23.15
N THR A 211 -30.10 28.21 -23.77
CA THR A 211 -31.47 28.66 -23.96
C THR A 211 -32.34 27.47 -24.36
N PRO A 212 -33.52 27.28 -23.74
CA PRO A 212 -34.37 26.12 -24.02
C PRO A 212 -34.58 25.95 -25.53
N PRO A 213 -34.30 24.76 -26.09
CA PRO A 213 -34.54 24.52 -27.51
C PRO A 213 -36.04 24.64 -27.79
N ALA A 214 -36.38 25.30 -28.91
CA ALA A 214 -37.74 25.34 -29.42
C ALA A 214 -38.29 23.91 -29.59
N PRO A 215 -39.60 23.67 -29.35
CA PRO A 215 -40.19 22.34 -29.31
C PRO A 215 -39.91 21.57 -30.60
N GLN A 216 -39.08 20.54 -30.50
CA GLN A 216 -38.84 19.59 -31.59
C GLN A 216 -40.05 18.65 -31.75
N PRO A 217 -40.47 18.36 -33.00
CA PRO A 217 -41.49 17.35 -33.26
C PRO A 217 -41.01 15.96 -32.82
N ALA A 218 -41.97 15.17 -32.31
CA ALA A 218 -41.75 13.88 -31.69
C ALA A 218 -40.94 12.92 -32.55
N ALA A 219 -39.74 12.55 -32.09
CA ALA A 219 -38.98 11.45 -32.61
C ALA A 219 -39.38 10.14 -31.92
N THR A 220 -39.55 9.10 -32.74
CA THR A 220 -39.97 7.74 -32.38
C THR A 220 -39.03 7.11 -31.35
N SER A 221 -39.60 6.62 -30.25
CA SER A 221 -38.91 5.99 -29.13
C SER A 221 -38.18 4.71 -29.55
N HIS A 222 -36.87 4.64 -29.32
CA HIS A 222 -36.13 3.38 -29.27
C HIS A 222 -36.20 2.79 -27.85
N PRO A 223 -36.34 1.46 -27.70
CA PRO A 223 -36.45 0.83 -26.38
C PRO A 223 -35.13 0.91 -25.60
N PRO A 224 -35.20 0.97 -24.26
CA PRO A 224 -34.02 1.03 -23.40
C PRO A 224 -33.25 -0.29 -23.45
N ALA A 225 -31.94 -0.19 -23.68
CA ALA A 225 -31.01 -1.30 -23.46
C ALA A 225 -31.03 -1.68 -21.97
N GLY A 226 -31.27 -2.96 -21.70
CA GLY A 226 -31.39 -3.50 -20.36
C GLY A 226 -30.11 -3.40 -19.53
N PRO A 227 -30.24 -3.52 -18.19
CA PRO A 227 -29.11 -3.44 -17.27
C PRO A 227 -28.22 -4.69 -17.40
N GLY A 228 -26.91 -4.49 -17.51
CA GLY A 228 -25.94 -5.54 -17.17
C GLY A 228 -24.96 -6.00 -18.23
N ARG A 229 -24.61 -5.20 -19.25
CA ARG A 229 -23.43 -5.48 -20.08
C ARG A 229 -22.23 -4.66 -19.58
N PRO A 230 -21.12 -5.31 -19.15
CA PRO A 230 -19.90 -4.60 -18.79
C PRO A 230 -19.32 -3.90 -20.03
N PRO A 231 -18.55 -2.81 -19.83
CA PRO A 231 -17.94 -2.07 -20.94
C PRO A 231 -16.91 -2.93 -21.68
N ALA A 232 -16.75 -2.70 -22.99
CA ALA A 232 -15.95 -3.53 -23.89
C ALA A 232 -14.47 -3.72 -23.45
N TRP A 233 -13.91 -2.78 -22.68
CA TRP A 233 -12.55 -2.89 -22.15
C TRP A 233 -12.40 -4.01 -21.12
N TRP A 234 -13.48 -4.38 -20.42
CA TRP A 234 -13.49 -5.44 -19.40
C TRP A 234 -13.33 -6.84 -20.03
N GLU A 235 -13.92 -7.07 -21.20
CA GLU A 235 -13.77 -8.34 -21.95
C GLU A 235 -12.34 -8.53 -22.46
N GLN A 236 -11.65 -7.44 -22.83
CA GLN A 236 -10.27 -7.47 -23.30
C GLN A 236 -9.27 -7.88 -22.20
N LYS A 237 -9.50 -7.43 -20.95
CA LYS A 237 -8.71 -7.85 -19.79
C LYS A 237 -8.89 -9.34 -19.45
N GLN A 238 -10.07 -9.91 -19.64
CA GLN A 238 -10.29 -11.35 -19.39
C GLN A 238 -9.62 -12.24 -20.45
N ALA A 239 -9.53 -11.78 -21.70
CA ALA A 239 -8.92 -12.56 -22.78
C ALA A 239 -7.39 -12.69 -22.63
N THR A 240 -6.72 -11.68 -22.06
CA THR A 240 -5.27 -11.69 -21.83
C THR A 240 -4.85 -12.41 -20.54
N SER A 241 -5.80 -12.74 -19.65
CA SER A 241 -5.55 -13.34 -18.33
C SER A 241 -5.70 -14.86 -18.30
N ARG A 242 -6.05 -15.50 -19.43
CA ARG A 242 -6.14 -16.97 -19.54
C ARG A 242 -4.83 -17.54 -20.10
N PRO A 243 -4.07 -18.33 -19.32
CA PRO A 243 -2.91 -19.06 -19.82
C PRO A 243 -3.30 -20.19 -20.78
#